data_AF-A0A965XAD8-F1
#
_entry.id   AF-A0A965XAD8-F1
#
_cell.length_a   1.000
_cell.length_b   1.000
_cell.length_c   1.000
_cell.angle_alpha   90.00
_cell.angle_beta   90.00
_cell.angle_gamma   90.00
#
_symmetry.space_group_name_H-M   'P 1'
#
loop_
_entity.id
_entity.type
_entity.pdbx_description
1 polymer ?
#
loop_
_entity_poly.entity_id
_entity_poly.type
_entity_poly.pdbx_seq_one_letter_code
_entity_poly.pdbx_strand_id
1 'polypeptide(L)' 'MEATKLTLKAARVNAGMTQIEAAVKIGIAVETLANYEKGKTYPNAPIIKAMEKIYKVNYDQIIFSHDDCDV' A
#
# COMPACT_ATOMS: atom_id res chain seq x y z
N MET A 1 -3.35 13.11 -17.73
CA MET A 1 -4.38 12.29 -17.07
C MET A 1 -4.01 12.29 -15.60
N GLU A 2 -4.83 12.91 -14.76
CA GLU A 2 -4.63 13.00 -13.31
C GLU A 2 -4.49 11.58 -12.74
N ALA A 3 -3.37 11.29 -12.10
CA ALA A 3 -3.19 10.03 -11.40
C ALA A 3 -3.90 10.15 -10.04
N THR A 4 -5.10 9.58 -9.93
CA THR A 4 -5.82 9.54 -8.64
C THR A 4 -4.98 8.80 -7.62
N LYS A 5 -4.40 9.53 -6.66
CA LYS A 5 -3.69 8.94 -5.52
C LYS A 5 -4.70 8.25 -4.60
N LEU A 6 -4.33 7.09 -4.08
CA LEU A 6 -5.20 6.26 -3.25
C LEU A 6 -4.38 5.63 -2.11
N THR A 7 -5.02 5.41 -0.96
CA THR A 7 -4.34 4.84 0.21
C THR A 7 -3.97 3.38 -0.02
N LEU A 8 -2.97 2.86 0.69
CA LEU A 8 -2.63 1.44 0.67
C LEU A 8 -3.85 0.53 0.90
N LYS A 9 -4.74 0.94 1.82
CA LYS A 9 -6.00 0.24 2.09
C LYS A 9 -6.91 0.20 0.85
N ALA A 10 -7.04 1.33 0.16
CA ALA A 10 -7.80 1.39 -1.09
C ALA A 10 -7.15 0.53 -2.19
N ALA A 11 -5.82 0.55 -2.32
CA ALA A 11 -5.09 -0.28 -3.30
C ALA A 11 -5.38 -1.76 -3.10
N ARG A 12 -5.32 -2.21 -1.83
CA ARG A 12 -5.62 -3.59 -1.47
C ARG A 12 -7.08 -3.98 -1.71
N VAL A 13 -8.02 -3.11 -1.35
CA VAL A 13 -9.46 -3.36 -1.57
C VAL A 13 -9.78 -3.42 -3.06
N ASN A 14 -9.20 -2.52 -3.87
CA ASN A 14 -9.34 -2.53 -5.32
C ASN A 14 -8.74 -3.79 -5.96
N ALA A 15 -7.66 -4.32 -5.36
CA ALA A 15 -7.08 -5.60 -5.75
C ALA A 15 -7.89 -6.82 -5.28
N GLY A 16 -8.99 -6.62 -4.54
CA GLY A 16 -9.87 -7.69 -4.03
C GLY A 16 -9.22 -8.57 -2.98
N MET A 17 -8.21 -8.07 -2.25
CA MET A 17 -7.45 -8.86 -1.29
C MET A 17 -7.78 -8.53 0.17
N THR A 18 -7.78 -9.54 1.02
CA THR A 18 -7.74 -9.33 2.48
C THR A 18 -6.34 -8.89 2.93
N GLN A 19 -6.22 -8.29 4.12
CA GLN A 19 -4.91 -7.93 4.69
C GLN A 19 -4.01 -9.16 4.85
N ILE A 20 -4.59 -10.31 5.21
CA ILE A 20 -3.87 -11.56 5.39
C ILE A 20 -3.27 -12.03 4.05
N GLU A 21 -4.08 -12.11 3.00
CA GLU A 21 -3.61 -12.54 1.67
C GLU A 21 -2.55 -11.61 1.10
N ALA A 22 -2.76 -10.29 1.24
CA ALA A 22 -1.79 -9.31 0.79
C ALA A 22 -0.46 -9.43 1.54
N ALA A 23 -0.50 -9.55 2.87
CA ALA A 23 0.69 -9.71 3.69
C ALA A 23 1.47 -10.99 3.34
N VAL A 24 0.77 -12.12 3.12
CA VAL A 24 1.37 -13.39 2.69
C VAL A 24 2.03 -13.25 1.32
N LYS A 25 1.38 -12.59 0.34
CA LYS A 25 1.94 -12.37 -1.00
C LYS A 25 3.15 -11.42 -0.98
N ILE A 26 3.13 -10.41 -0.12
CA ILE A 26 4.23 -9.44 0.06
C ILE A 26 5.39 -10.08 0.84
N GLY A 27 5.11 -11.06 1.71
CA GLY A 27 6.11 -11.69 2.58
C GLY A 27 6.36 -10.91 3.88
N ILE A 28 5.33 -10.26 4.42
CA ILE A 28 5.39 -9.50 5.69
C ILE A 28 4.33 -10.00 6.67
N ALA A 29 4.47 -9.60 7.94
CA ALA A 29 3.41 -9.83 8.91
C ALA A 29 2.17 -8.99 8.59
N VAL A 30 0.99 -9.52 8.89
CA VAL A 30 -0.30 -8.84 8.71
C VAL A 30 -0.33 -7.53 9.49
N GLU A 31 0.24 -7.52 10.70
CA GLU A 31 0.37 -6.32 11.53
C GLU A 31 1.27 -5.25 10.88
N THR A 32 2.36 -5.67 10.23
CA THR A 32 3.24 -4.76 9.48
C THR A 32 2.46 -4.08 8.35
N LEU A 33 1.66 -4.83 7.59
CA LEU A 33 0.79 -4.26 6.56
C LEU A 33 -0.24 -3.31 7.16
N ALA A 34 -0.86 -3.67 8.28
CA ALA A 34 -1.82 -2.83 8.97
C ALA A 34 -1.20 -1.53 9.51
N ASN A 35 0.07 -1.55 9.93
CA ASN A 35 0.80 -0.36 10.33
C ASN A 35 1.09 0.56 9.15
N TYR A 36 1.43 0.01 7.98
CA TYR A 36 1.57 0.77 6.74
C TYR A 36 0.25 1.43 6.31
N GLU A 37 -0.86 0.67 6.34
CA GLU A 37 -2.18 1.21 6.00
C GLU A 37 -2.67 2.31 6.97
N LYS A 38 -2.12 2.34 8.19
CA LYS A 38 -2.39 3.38 9.20
C LYS A 38 -1.38 4.52 9.19
N GLY A 39 -0.35 4.47 8.33
CA GLY A 39 0.74 5.45 8.28
C GLY A 39 1.65 5.45 9.52
N LYS A 40 1.65 4.38 10.32
CA LYS A 40 2.51 4.28 11.52
C LYS A 40 3.98 4.02 11.18
N THR A 41 4.20 3.28 10.11
CA THR A 41 5.52 2.90 9.62
C THR A 41 5.51 2.99 8.09
N TYR A 42 6.69 3.09 7.49
CA TYR A 42 6.83 3.15 6.04
C TYR A 42 7.46 1.87 5.50
N PRO A 43 6.96 1.33 4.37
CA PRO A 43 7.62 0.22 3.69
C PRO A 43 8.94 0.68 3.04
N ASN A 44 9.88 -0.24 2.93
CA ASN A 44 11.12 -0.02 2.20
C ASN A 44 10.96 -0.31 0.70
N ALA A 45 11.95 0.06 -0.11
CA ALA A 45 11.95 -0.15 -1.56
C ALA A 45 11.56 -1.57 -2.03
N PRO A 46 12.07 -2.69 -1.44
CA PRO A 46 11.67 -4.02 -1.89
C PRO A 46 10.19 -4.34 -1.57
N ILE A 47 9.67 -3.87 -0.44
CA ILE A 47 8.25 -4.04 -0.09
C ILE A 47 7.36 -3.21 -1.00
N ILE A 48 7.76 -1.97 -1.33
CA ILE A 48 7.05 -1.12 -2.29
C ILE A 48 6.93 -1.84 -3.64
N LYS A 49 8.03 -2.37 -4.18
CA LYS A 49 8.00 -3.13 -5.45
C LYS A 49 7.07 -4.35 -5.39
N ALA A 50 7.02 -5.04 -4.26
CA ALA A 50 6.09 -6.15 -4.07
C ALA A 50 4.63 -5.67 -4.08
N MET A 51 4.34 -4.57 -3.37
CA MET A 51 3.01 -3.96 -3.36
C MET A 51 2.57 -3.50 -4.75
N GLU A 52 3.45 -2.84 -5.51
CA GLU A 52 3.17 -2.42 -6.89
C GLU A 52 2.76 -3.60 -7.78
N LYS A 53 3.49 -4.72 -7.67
CA LYS A 53 3.21 -5.94 -8.43
C LYS A 53 1.88 -6.60 -8.02
N ILE A 54 1.57 -6.62 -6.73
CA ILE A 54 0.41 -7.32 -6.17
C ILE A 54 -0.87 -6.51 -6.37
N TYR A 55 -0.81 -5.21 -6.12
CA TYR A 55 -1.94 -4.31 -6.21
C TYR A 55 -2.11 -3.72 -7.62
N LYS A 56 -1.13 -3.89 -8.51
CA LYS A 56 -1.12 -3.35 -9.88
C LYS A 56 -1.30 -1.83 -9.90
N VAL A 57 -0.68 -1.15 -8.93
CA VAL A 57 -0.63 0.31 -8.82
C VAL A 57 0.82 0.77 -8.84
N ASN A 58 1.07 1.99 -9.30
CA ASN A 58 2.41 2.58 -9.23
C ASN A 58 2.64 3.24 -7.87
N TYR A 59 3.89 3.32 -7.42
CA TYR A 59 4.29 4.01 -6.19
C TYR A 59 3.71 5.43 -6.08
N ASP A 60 3.79 6.24 -7.15
CA ASP A 60 3.24 7.60 -7.22
C ASP A 60 1.73 7.70 -6.97
N GLN A 61 1.00 6.58 -7.10
CA GLN A 61 -0.43 6.50 -6.85
C GLN A 61 -0.76 6.06 -5.42
N ILE A 62 0.23 5.67 -4.62
CA ILE A 62 0.01 5.14 -3.27
C ILE A 62 0.28 6.22 -2.24
N ILE A 63 -0.72 6.48 -1.40
CA ILE A 63 -0.61 7.33 -0.22
C ILE A 63 -0.21 6.44 0.96
N PHE A 64 0.99 6.69 1.51
CA PHE A 64 1.54 5.94 2.65
C PHE A 64 1.27 6.65 3.99
N SER A 65 1.09 7.97 3.98
CA SER A 65 0.78 8.75 5.17
C SER A 65 -0.27 9.83 4.91
N HIS A 66 -0.95 10.26 5.98
CA HIS A 66 -1.92 11.38 5.93
C HIS A 66 -1.25 12.73 5.61
N ASP A 67 0.08 12.81 5.75
CA ASP A 67 0.91 13.98 5.42
C ASP A 67 1.23 14.12 3.92
N ASP A 68 0.97 13.11 3.08
CA ASP A 68 1.22 13.19 1.61
C ASP A 68 0.15 14.01 0.85
N CYS A 69 -0.77 14.66 1.58
CA CYS A 69 -1.68 15.68 1.06
C CYS A 69 -1.07 17.08 1.27
N ASP A 70 -0.14 17.48 0.40
CA ASP A 70 0.07 18.91 0.13
C ASP A 70 -1.19 19.45 -0.56
N VAL A 71 -1.97 20.26 0.17
CA VAL A 71 -2.99 21.17 -0.38
C VAL A 71 -2.41 22.57 -0.50
#